data_AF-A0A8H7Y4F6-F1
#
_entry.id   AF-A0A8H7Y4F6-F1
#
_cell.length_a   1.000
_cell.length_b   1.000
_cell.length_c   1.000
_cell.angle_alpha   90.00
_cell.angle_beta   90.00
_cell.angle_gamma   90.00
#
_symmetry.space_group_name_H-M   'P 1'
#
loop_
_entity.id
_entity.type
_entity.pdbx_description
1 polymer ?
#
loop_
_entity_poly.entity_id
_entity_poly.type
_entity_poly.pdbx_seq_one_letter_code
_entity_poly.pdbx_strand_id
1 'polypeptide(L)'
;MSDIPVIAFGPRPDIYYIGLGMRYYAPGMPASAQGTISKWPAIQIKWMSIDADGAFMARDAYSSRVEYDTRVTPDAISKLHATPAAEYITFGPNKKNFCAIMSGGTWSSYLENENIKNLRVIEASVGGPDVFNRALDGILFGKGSTMIFMFKNCFSYYTDHETENTAVEKLMDDYINRQPPWTIERGSALCQWNVNYYFLKFRNTQTNAIMMHWNLPDAMAQQLADLKASFATQESKQAIANHQQQGMIQATNNFALAVHANNAMRAVFFPSQYGYY
;
A
#
# COMPACT_ATOMS: atom_id res chain seq x y z
N MET A 1 -0.16 -12.28 -9.38
CA MET A 1 -0.97 -11.20 -8.72
C MET A 1 -2.27 -11.74 -8.15
N SER A 2 -2.93 -12.74 -8.76
CA SER A 2 -4.24 -13.24 -8.26
C SER A 2 -4.19 -13.93 -6.89
N ASP A 3 -3.03 -14.43 -6.50
CA ASP A 3 -2.78 -15.27 -5.32
C ASP A 3 -2.20 -14.50 -4.11
N ILE A 4 -1.89 -13.22 -4.29
CA ILE A 4 -1.38 -12.35 -3.23
C ILE A 4 -2.59 -11.72 -2.53
N PRO A 5 -2.81 -11.99 -1.23
CA PRO A 5 -3.91 -11.37 -0.52
C PRO A 5 -3.65 -9.89 -0.28
N VAL A 6 -4.73 -9.15 -0.11
CA VAL A 6 -4.72 -7.78 0.40
C VAL A 6 -5.20 -7.83 1.84
N ILE A 7 -4.37 -7.42 2.78
CA ILE A 7 -4.70 -7.42 4.21
C ILE A 7 -4.50 -6.00 4.74
N ALA A 8 -5.51 -5.49 5.43
CA ALA A 8 -5.42 -4.24 6.17
C ALA A 8 -5.97 -4.44 7.59
N PHE A 9 -5.16 -4.09 8.58
CA PHE A 9 -5.57 -4.05 9.98
C PHE A 9 -6.31 -2.75 10.24
N GLY A 10 -7.46 -2.82 10.89
CA GLY A 10 -8.09 -1.64 11.47
C GLY A 10 -7.58 -1.36 12.89
N PRO A 11 -8.17 -0.37 13.57
CA PRO A 11 -7.70 0.10 14.88
C PRO A 11 -7.99 -0.88 16.02
N ARG A 12 -8.77 -1.93 15.76
CA ARG A 12 -9.20 -2.92 16.75
C ARG A 12 -9.35 -4.31 16.10
N PRO A 13 -9.38 -5.39 16.88
CA PRO A 13 -9.47 -6.77 16.35
C PRO A 13 -10.70 -7.07 15.50
N ASP A 14 -11.78 -6.31 15.69
CA ASP A 14 -13.08 -6.49 15.04
C ASP A 14 -13.22 -5.72 13.72
N ILE A 15 -12.26 -4.84 13.39
CA ILE A 15 -12.29 -3.99 12.20
C ILE A 15 -11.10 -4.36 11.33
N TYR A 16 -11.34 -4.96 10.17
CA TYR A 16 -10.28 -5.28 9.23
C TYR A 16 -10.76 -5.63 7.84
N TYR A 17 -9.81 -5.79 6.92
CA TYR A 17 -10.04 -6.25 5.57
C TYR A 17 -9.07 -7.39 5.19
N ILE A 18 -9.60 -8.45 4.59
CA ILE A 18 -8.85 -9.50 3.91
C ILE A 18 -9.49 -9.74 2.54
N GLY A 19 -8.70 -9.62 1.48
CA GLY A 19 -9.14 -9.88 0.12
C GLY A 19 -8.23 -10.89 -0.57
N LEU A 20 -8.81 -11.77 -1.39
CA LEU A 20 -8.05 -12.68 -2.26
C LEU A 20 -8.85 -13.00 -3.53
N GLY A 21 -8.24 -12.79 -4.70
CA GLY A 21 -8.91 -13.00 -5.99
C GLY A 21 -10.19 -12.17 -6.12
N MET A 22 -11.32 -12.82 -6.30
CA MET A 22 -12.62 -12.15 -6.45
C MET A 22 -13.38 -11.94 -5.14
N ARG A 23 -12.85 -12.46 -4.02
CA ARG A 23 -13.57 -12.54 -2.74
C ARG A 23 -12.87 -11.72 -1.67
N TYR A 24 -13.63 -11.37 -0.63
CA TYR A 24 -13.12 -10.64 0.51
C TYR A 24 -13.92 -10.97 1.78
N TYR A 25 -13.34 -10.59 2.91
CA TYR A 25 -13.95 -10.60 4.23
C TYR A 25 -13.57 -9.28 4.92
N ALA A 26 -14.56 -8.54 5.43
CA ALA A 26 -14.38 -7.16 5.87
C ALA A 26 -15.23 -6.82 7.13
N PRO A 27 -15.05 -7.53 8.25
CA PRO A 27 -15.85 -7.32 9.44
C PRO A 27 -15.55 -5.96 10.07
N GLY A 28 -16.58 -5.37 10.68
CA GLY A 28 -16.49 -4.09 11.40
C GLY A 28 -16.14 -2.87 10.53
N MET A 29 -15.88 -3.07 9.23
CA MET A 29 -15.65 -1.99 8.29
C MET A 29 -16.92 -1.13 8.13
N PRO A 30 -16.78 0.20 7.98
CA PRO A 30 -17.92 1.10 7.88
C PRO A 30 -18.77 0.80 6.64
N ALA A 31 -20.05 1.18 6.67
CA ALA A 31 -20.97 0.91 5.55
C ALA A 31 -20.51 1.52 4.22
N SER A 32 -19.86 2.69 4.27
CA SER A 32 -19.16 3.34 3.15
C SER A 32 -18.11 2.43 2.49
N ALA A 33 -17.42 1.61 3.27
CA ALA A 33 -16.44 0.63 2.79
C ALA A 33 -17.13 -0.52 2.07
N GLN A 34 -18.25 -1.02 2.58
CA GLN A 34 -18.94 -2.16 1.96
C GLN A 34 -19.36 -1.87 0.52
N GLY A 35 -19.92 -0.68 0.24
CA GLY A 35 -20.29 -0.27 -1.12
C GLY A 35 -19.10 -0.07 -2.06
N THR A 36 -17.92 0.22 -1.52
CA THR A 36 -16.68 0.39 -2.29
C THR A 36 -16.00 -0.94 -2.56
N ILE A 37 -15.80 -1.73 -1.50
CA ILE A 37 -15.12 -3.02 -1.51
C ILE A 37 -15.93 -4.05 -2.30
N SER A 38 -17.26 -4.00 -2.28
CA SER A 38 -18.10 -4.88 -3.12
C SER A 38 -17.96 -4.61 -4.61
N LYS A 39 -17.57 -3.39 -5.02
CA LYS A 39 -17.36 -3.03 -6.43
C LYS A 39 -15.99 -3.46 -6.93
N TRP A 40 -15.00 -3.53 -6.03
CA TRP A 40 -13.62 -3.86 -6.36
C TRP A 40 -13.29 -5.26 -5.82
N PRO A 41 -13.39 -6.32 -6.65
CA PRO A 41 -12.81 -7.61 -6.29
C PRO A 41 -11.37 -7.43 -5.80
N ALA A 42 -10.96 -8.22 -4.81
CA ALA A 42 -9.69 -8.03 -4.13
C ALA A 42 -8.46 -7.97 -5.06
N ILE A 43 -8.50 -8.70 -6.19
CA ILE A 43 -7.47 -8.69 -7.24
C ILE A 43 -7.27 -7.32 -7.90
N GLN A 44 -8.25 -6.42 -7.79
CA GLN A 44 -8.17 -5.03 -8.24
C GLN A 44 -7.59 -4.09 -7.21
N ILE A 45 -7.50 -4.47 -5.93
CA ILE A 45 -7.04 -3.56 -4.89
C ILE A 45 -5.52 -3.60 -4.84
N LYS A 46 -4.89 -2.48 -5.22
CA LYS A 46 -3.43 -2.32 -5.16
C LYS A 46 -2.93 -2.20 -3.72
N TRP A 47 -3.65 -1.44 -2.91
CA TRP A 47 -3.42 -1.28 -1.48
C TRP A 47 -4.68 -0.76 -0.80
N MET A 48 -4.78 -1.03 0.51
CA MET A 48 -5.78 -0.48 1.40
C MET A 48 -5.11 -0.09 2.71
N SER A 49 -5.50 1.05 3.27
CA SER A 49 -5.09 1.50 4.61
C SER A 49 -6.33 1.88 5.40
N ILE A 50 -6.33 1.55 6.69
CA ILE A 50 -7.42 1.85 7.62
C ILE A 50 -6.88 2.80 8.69
N ASP A 51 -7.60 3.89 8.93
CA ASP A 51 -7.32 4.93 9.92
C ASP A 51 -7.80 4.51 11.32
N ALA A 52 -7.38 5.26 12.33
CA ALA A 52 -7.59 4.99 13.75
C ALA A 52 -9.07 4.88 14.18
N ASP A 53 -10.02 5.38 13.38
CA ASP A 53 -11.47 5.29 13.63
C ASP A 53 -12.20 4.32 12.66
N GLY A 54 -11.43 3.51 11.93
CA GLY A 54 -11.96 2.58 10.94
C GLY A 54 -12.33 3.24 9.61
N ALA A 55 -12.09 4.54 9.42
CA ALA A 55 -12.12 5.14 8.08
C ALA A 55 -11.06 4.46 7.19
N PHE A 56 -11.28 4.41 5.89
CA PHE A 56 -10.38 3.67 4.99
C PHE A 56 -10.04 4.49 3.75
N MET A 57 -8.92 4.13 3.15
CA MET A 57 -8.58 4.49 1.78
C MET A 57 -8.11 3.25 1.03
N ALA A 58 -8.51 3.11 -0.22
CA ALA A 58 -8.05 2.04 -1.09
C ALA A 58 -7.80 2.56 -2.50
N ARG A 59 -6.84 1.96 -3.19
CA ARG A 59 -6.52 2.30 -4.59
C ARG A 59 -6.68 1.09 -5.49
N ASP A 60 -7.33 1.31 -6.62
CA ASP A 60 -7.49 0.35 -7.70
C ASP A 60 -6.20 0.23 -8.54
N ALA A 61 -5.84 -1.00 -8.90
CA ALA A 61 -4.61 -1.35 -9.58
C ALA A 61 -4.61 -1.01 -11.09
N TYR A 62 -5.78 -0.96 -11.73
CA TYR A 62 -5.90 -0.81 -13.19
C TYR A 62 -6.23 0.62 -13.62
N SER A 63 -7.24 1.22 -12.99
CA SER A 63 -7.73 2.58 -13.22
C SER A 63 -6.98 3.64 -12.42
N SER A 64 -6.18 3.23 -11.42
CA SER A 64 -5.56 4.13 -10.45
C SER A 64 -6.53 4.94 -9.60
N ARG A 65 -7.84 4.66 -9.68
CA ARG A 65 -8.86 5.35 -8.88
C ARG A 65 -8.63 5.08 -7.40
N VAL A 66 -8.86 6.10 -6.58
CA VAL A 66 -8.86 6.00 -5.13
C VAL A 66 -10.29 6.14 -4.64
N GLU A 67 -10.67 5.28 -3.70
CA GLU A 67 -11.93 5.37 -2.96
C GLU A 67 -11.58 5.51 -1.48
N TYR A 68 -12.37 6.31 -0.77
CA TYR A 68 -12.09 6.66 0.61
C TYR A 68 -13.37 6.93 1.40
N ASP A 69 -13.29 6.75 2.72
CA ASP A 69 -14.33 7.15 3.65
C ASP A 69 -14.29 8.68 3.89
N THR A 70 -15.44 9.32 3.97
CA THR A 70 -15.54 10.78 4.19
C THR A 70 -15.01 11.23 5.56
N ARG A 71 -14.83 10.30 6.51
CA ARG A 71 -14.25 10.56 7.83
C ARG A 71 -12.72 10.60 7.83
N VAL A 72 -12.08 10.23 6.72
CA VAL A 72 -10.63 10.37 6.58
C VAL A 72 -10.24 11.85 6.68
N THR A 73 -9.08 12.12 7.26
CA THR A 73 -8.66 13.50 7.53
C THR A 73 -8.60 14.36 6.24
N PRO A 74 -9.07 15.63 6.30
CA PRO A 74 -9.02 16.53 5.14
C PRO A 74 -7.61 16.70 4.59
N ASP A 75 -6.59 16.67 5.44
CA ASP A 75 -5.19 16.74 5.04
C ASP A 75 -4.80 15.57 4.14
N ALA A 76 -5.14 14.33 4.53
CA ALA A 76 -4.85 13.15 3.70
C ALA A 76 -5.65 13.17 2.39
N ILE A 77 -6.92 13.57 2.42
CA ILE A 77 -7.75 13.74 1.21
C ILE A 77 -7.15 14.80 0.28
N SER A 78 -6.67 15.93 0.82
CA SER A 78 -6.07 17.00 0.02
C SER A 78 -4.86 16.51 -0.79
N LYS A 79 -4.10 15.54 -0.26
CA LYS A 79 -2.95 14.95 -0.98
C LYS A 79 -3.37 14.13 -2.20
N LEU A 80 -4.56 13.52 -2.18
CA LEU A 80 -5.08 12.79 -3.34
C LEU A 80 -5.52 13.72 -4.47
N HIS A 81 -5.99 14.92 -4.15
CA HIS A 81 -6.46 15.90 -5.12
C HIS A 81 -5.39 16.94 -5.51
N ALA A 82 -4.20 16.87 -4.91
CA ALA A 82 -3.08 17.73 -5.24
C ALA A 82 -2.53 17.45 -6.65
N THR A 83 -1.68 18.36 -7.14
CA THR A 83 -0.89 18.18 -8.37
C THR A 83 0.60 18.31 -8.01
N PRO A 84 1.39 17.22 -8.03
CA PRO A 84 1.00 15.84 -8.33
C PRO A 84 0.17 15.18 -7.22
N ALA A 85 -0.73 14.27 -7.62
CA ALA A 85 -1.58 13.52 -6.69
C ALA A 85 -0.80 12.41 -5.96
N ALA A 86 -1.21 12.10 -4.73
CA ALA A 86 -0.67 10.99 -3.97
C ALA A 86 -1.01 9.63 -4.62
N GLU A 87 0.01 8.78 -4.72
CA GLU A 87 -0.07 7.42 -5.24
C GLU A 87 -0.28 6.36 -4.16
N TYR A 88 0.13 6.66 -2.93
CA TYR A 88 0.08 5.74 -1.80
C TYR A 88 -0.11 6.53 -0.52
N ILE A 89 -1.03 6.07 0.32
CA ILE A 89 -1.28 6.65 1.64
C ILE A 89 -1.35 5.54 2.68
N THR A 90 -0.71 5.77 3.82
CA THR A 90 -0.78 4.92 5.02
C THR A 90 -1.17 5.75 6.23
N PHE A 91 -1.96 5.14 7.11
CA PHE A 91 -2.38 5.74 8.37
C PHE A 91 -1.64 5.11 9.54
N GLY A 92 -1.34 5.94 10.52
CA GLY A 92 -0.76 5.54 11.80
C GLY A 92 -1.81 5.28 12.88
N PRO A 93 -1.35 5.04 14.12
CA PRO A 93 -2.21 4.67 15.24
C PRO A 93 -3.21 5.75 15.66
N ASN A 94 -3.07 6.97 15.15
CA ASN A 94 -3.97 8.08 15.40
C ASN A 94 -4.20 8.87 14.11
N LYS A 95 -5.30 9.62 14.05
CA LYS A 95 -5.73 10.40 12.88
C LYS A 95 -4.70 11.41 12.37
N LYS A 96 -3.78 11.79 13.24
CA LYS A 96 -2.72 12.74 12.93
C LYS A 96 -1.62 12.07 12.13
N ASN A 97 -1.22 10.86 12.49
CA ASN A 97 -0.12 10.17 11.85
C ASN A 97 -0.55 9.62 10.47
N PHE A 98 0.06 10.14 9.40
CA PHE A 98 -0.08 9.56 8.06
C PHE A 98 1.15 9.83 7.20
N CYS A 99 1.36 9.00 6.18
CA CYS A 99 2.35 9.21 5.12
C CYS A 99 1.64 9.15 3.76
N ALA A 100 1.96 10.09 2.88
CA ALA A 100 1.48 10.16 1.51
C ALA A 100 2.68 10.27 0.56
N ILE A 101 2.77 9.33 -0.39
CA ILE A 101 3.79 9.31 -1.44
C ILE A 101 3.16 9.82 -2.73
N MET A 102 3.74 10.84 -3.33
CA MET A 102 3.34 11.45 -4.59
C MET A 102 4.12 10.84 -5.76
N SER A 103 3.58 11.03 -6.97
CA SER A 103 4.30 10.62 -8.18
C SER A 103 5.66 11.32 -8.28
N GLY A 104 6.68 10.59 -8.74
CA GLY A 104 8.07 11.09 -8.80
C GLY A 104 8.89 10.89 -7.53
N GLY A 105 8.32 10.32 -6.46
CA GLY A 105 9.06 9.99 -5.22
C GLY A 105 9.10 11.13 -4.20
N THR A 106 8.35 12.21 -4.41
CA THR A 106 8.09 13.20 -3.37
C THR A 106 7.13 12.62 -2.34
N TRP A 107 7.25 13.03 -1.08
CA TRP A 107 6.34 12.57 -0.02
C TRP A 107 5.90 13.72 0.89
N SER A 108 4.83 13.48 1.63
CA SER A 108 4.26 14.38 2.63
C SER A 108 3.74 13.54 3.79
N SER A 109 3.87 14.04 5.02
CA SER A 109 3.33 13.37 6.19
C SER A 109 2.82 14.36 7.21
N TYR A 110 1.96 13.89 8.10
CA TYR A 110 1.84 14.47 9.42
C TYR A 110 2.31 13.40 10.41
N LEU A 111 3.24 13.77 11.29
CA LEU A 111 3.82 12.88 12.30
C LEU A 111 3.88 13.63 13.63
N GLU A 112 3.56 12.95 14.73
CA GLU A 112 3.78 13.50 16.07
C GLU A 112 5.28 13.59 16.39
N ASN A 113 5.61 14.44 17.38
CA ASN A 113 7.01 14.78 17.70
C ASN A 113 7.90 13.56 17.97
N GLU A 114 7.37 12.50 18.58
CA GLU A 114 8.12 11.26 18.81
C GLU A 114 8.46 10.55 17.50
N ASN A 115 7.46 10.37 16.62
CA ASN A 115 7.69 9.78 15.30
C ASN A 115 8.60 10.64 14.42
N ILE A 116 8.60 11.97 14.58
CA ILE A 116 9.57 12.84 13.91
C ILE A 116 10.99 12.54 14.40
N LYS A 117 11.21 12.36 15.71
CA LYS A 117 12.54 12.00 16.23
C LYS A 117 13.01 10.68 15.67
N ASN A 118 12.13 9.68 15.64
CA ASN A 118 12.45 8.34 15.13
C ASN A 118 12.74 8.38 13.62
N LEU A 119 12.00 9.21 12.86
CA LEU A 119 12.29 9.46 11.46
C LEU A 119 13.69 10.06 11.26
N ARG A 120 14.12 11.01 12.11
CA ARG A 120 15.48 11.60 12.03
C ARG A 120 16.58 10.56 12.26
N VAL A 121 16.34 9.55 13.11
CA VAL A 121 17.28 8.43 13.31
C VAL A 121 17.45 7.65 12.01
N ILE A 122 16.34 7.34 11.32
CA ILE A 122 16.38 6.61 10.05
C ILE A 122 16.96 7.45 8.92
N GLU A 123 16.62 8.74 8.83
CA GLU A 123 17.25 9.65 7.87
C GLU A 123 18.77 9.63 8.00
N ALA A 124 19.30 9.68 9.22
CA ALA A 124 20.74 9.61 9.46
C ALA A 124 21.34 8.25 9.04
N SER A 125 20.64 7.14 9.31
CA SER A 125 21.16 5.79 9.00
C SER A 125 21.22 5.48 7.50
N VAL A 126 20.37 6.10 6.68
CA VAL A 126 20.30 5.86 5.23
C VAL A 126 21.11 6.86 4.38
N GLY A 127 21.98 7.66 5.00
CA GLY A 127 22.84 8.61 4.29
C GLY A 127 22.33 10.06 4.28
N GLY A 128 21.42 10.40 5.18
CA GLY A 128 20.97 11.77 5.42
C GLY A 128 19.65 12.15 4.73
N PRO A 129 19.13 13.35 5.03
CA PRO A 129 17.81 13.80 4.58
C PRO A 129 17.64 13.79 3.05
N ASP A 130 18.67 14.16 2.29
CA ASP A 130 18.58 14.23 0.82
C ASP A 130 18.45 12.85 0.18
N VAL A 131 19.09 11.83 0.75
CA VAL A 131 18.96 10.44 0.27
C VAL A 131 17.58 9.92 0.66
N PHE A 132 17.20 10.09 1.92
CA PHE A 132 15.90 9.69 2.43
C PHE A 132 14.75 10.29 1.61
N ASN A 133 14.73 11.60 1.42
CA ASN A 133 13.64 12.32 0.75
C ASN A 133 13.46 11.95 -0.73
N ARG A 134 14.53 11.53 -1.43
CA ARG A 134 14.46 11.12 -2.84
C ARG A 134 14.13 9.64 -3.03
N ALA A 135 14.40 8.84 -2.01
CA ALA A 135 14.31 7.38 -2.08
C ALA A 135 13.06 6.81 -1.41
N LEU A 136 12.44 7.55 -0.47
CA LEU A 136 11.30 7.07 0.30
C LEU A 136 10.11 6.73 -0.61
N ASP A 137 9.60 5.51 -0.44
CA ASP A 137 8.46 4.95 -1.18
C ASP A 137 7.26 4.60 -0.28
N GLY A 138 7.38 4.88 1.02
CA GLY A 138 6.28 4.82 1.98
C GLY A 138 6.76 4.54 3.41
N ILE A 139 5.85 4.74 4.37
CA ILE A 139 6.06 4.40 5.78
C ILE A 139 4.90 3.51 6.22
N LEU A 140 5.17 2.32 6.74
CA LEU A 140 4.17 1.51 7.43
C LEU A 140 4.23 1.84 8.92
N PHE A 141 3.07 2.02 9.54
CA PHE A 141 2.95 2.33 10.96
C PHE A 141 2.40 1.12 11.70
N GLY A 142 3.08 0.69 12.75
CA GLY A 142 2.64 -0.37 13.66
C GLY A 142 2.16 0.18 15.00
N LYS A 143 1.98 -0.72 15.96
CA LYS A 143 1.70 -0.36 17.36
C LYS A 143 2.85 0.49 17.94
N GLY A 144 2.48 1.44 18.79
CA GLY A 144 3.44 2.34 19.46
C GLY A 144 4.14 3.25 18.45
N SER A 145 5.46 3.25 18.50
CA SER A 145 6.34 4.06 17.65
C SER A 145 6.98 3.25 16.51
N THR A 146 6.54 1.99 16.32
CA THR A 146 7.09 1.10 15.29
C THR A 146 6.77 1.59 13.89
N MET A 147 7.82 1.74 13.07
CA MET A 147 7.72 2.21 11.69
C MET A 147 8.64 1.40 10.77
N ILE A 148 8.13 1.04 9.59
CA ILE A 148 8.93 0.48 8.49
C ILE A 148 8.98 1.51 7.37
N PHE A 149 10.20 1.88 6.97
CA PHE A 149 10.48 2.83 5.90
C PHE A 149 10.83 2.05 4.63
N MET A 150 9.97 2.19 3.63
CA MET A 150 10.14 1.52 2.34
C MET A 150 10.95 2.43 1.41
N PHE A 151 11.99 1.89 0.78
CA PHE A 151 12.78 2.60 -0.23
C PHE A 151 12.78 1.81 -1.54
N LYS A 152 13.15 2.47 -2.64
CA LYS A 152 13.16 1.84 -3.98
C LYS A 152 14.00 0.56 -4.09
N ASN A 153 15.09 0.46 -3.32
CA ASN A 153 16.07 -0.64 -3.42
C ASN A 153 16.31 -1.38 -2.09
N CYS A 154 15.73 -0.93 -1.00
CA CYS A 154 15.88 -1.54 0.32
C CYS A 154 14.69 -1.13 1.22
N PHE A 155 14.78 -1.47 2.49
CA PHE A 155 13.95 -0.89 3.54
C PHE A 155 14.81 -0.62 4.77
N SER A 156 14.32 0.23 5.66
CA SER A 156 14.84 0.38 7.02
C SER A 156 13.66 0.37 7.98
N TYR A 157 13.89 0.21 9.26
CA TYR A 157 12.82 0.21 10.24
C TYR A 157 13.27 0.81 11.57
N TYR A 158 12.30 1.23 12.37
CA TYR A 158 12.46 1.65 13.76
C TYR A 158 11.46 0.84 14.59
N THR A 159 11.93 0.24 15.67
CA THR A 159 11.12 -0.47 16.69
C THR A 159 11.24 0.25 18.02
N ASP A 160 10.17 0.20 18.81
CA ASP A 160 10.20 0.60 20.22
C ASP A 160 10.42 -0.62 21.13
N HIS A 161 10.55 -0.34 22.43
CA HIS A 161 10.74 -1.36 23.47
C HIS A 161 9.63 -2.44 23.51
N GLU A 162 8.41 -2.15 23.02
CA GLU A 162 7.35 -3.16 22.95
C GLU A 162 7.59 -4.17 21.82
N THR A 163 8.36 -3.78 20.81
CA THR A 163 8.63 -4.57 19.61
C THR A 163 9.98 -5.27 19.66
N GLU A 164 10.83 -4.93 20.63
CA GLU A 164 12.10 -5.61 20.88
C GLU A 164 11.92 -7.12 21.07
N ASN A 165 12.77 -7.90 20.39
CA ASN A 165 12.83 -9.36 20.38
C ASN A 165 11.56 -10.08 19.88
N THR A 166 10.60 -9.35 19.32
CA THR A 166 9.37 -9.92 18.76
C THR A 166 9.62 -10.65 17.44
N ALA A 167 8.63 -11.40 16.98
CA ALA A 167 8.70 -12.10 15.70
C ALA A 167 8.84 -11.16 14.50
N VAL A 168 8.24 -9.95 14.57
CA VAL A 168 8.33 -8.98 13.47
C VAL A 168 9.71 -8.35 13.38
N GLU A 169 10.33 -8.01 14.51
CA GLU A 169 11.69 -7.45 14.52
C GLU A 169 12.71 -8.46 13.99
N LYS A 170 12.67 -9.71 14.47
CA LYS A 170 13.52 -10.79 13.95
C LYS A 170 13.35 -10.99 12.45
N LEU A 171 12.11 -10.93 11.97
CA LEU A 171 11.83 -11.00 10.53
C LEU A 171 12.42 -9.79 9.77
N MET A 172 12.44 -8.60 10.35
CA MET A 172 13.06 -7.43 9.71
C MET A 172 14.58 -7.60 9.65
N ASP A 173 15.21 -8.04 10.73
CA ASP A 173 16.65 -8.32 10.79
C ASP A 173 17.08 -9.38 9.78
N ASP A 174 16.28 -10.43 9.63
CA ASP A 174 16.51 -11.50 8.66
C ASP A 174 16.51 -11.01 7.21
N TYR A 175 15.82 -9.90 6.89
CA TYR A 175 15.67 -9.38 5.53
C TYR A 175 16.52 -8.14 5.23
N ILE A 176 16.77 -7.27 6.22
CA ILE A 176 17.47 -5.99 6.02
C ILE A 176 18.92 -6.21 5.53
N ASN A 177 19.55 -7.30 5.95
CA ASN A 177 20.95 -7.63 5.64
C ASN A 177 21.12 -8.63 4.48
N ARG A 178 20.04 -9.03 3.80
CA ARG A 178 20.13 -10.03 2.72
C ARG A 178 20.88 -9.49 1.50
N GLN A 179 21.55 -10.42 0.81
CA GLN A 179 22.19 -10.19 -0.48
C GLN A 179 21.62 -11.17 -1.51
N PRO A 180 20.99 -10.69 -2.61
CA PRO A 180 20.72 -9.28 -2.91
C PRO A 180 19.72 -8.63 -1.94
N PRO A 181 19.65 -7.28 -1.91
CA PRO A 181 18.74 -6.57 -1.02
C PRO A 181 17.27 -6.85 -1.40
N TRP A 182 16.43 -6.86 -0.37
CA TRP A 182 14.98 -6.98 -0.51
C TRP A 182 14.32 -5.64 -0.17
N THR A 183 13.18 -5.36 -0.82
CA THR A 183 12.31 -4.22 -0.52
C THR A 183 11.02 -4.71 0.12
N ILE A 184 10.31 -3.82 0.81
CA ILE A 184 8.95 -4.08 1.26
C ILE A 184 7.98 -3.41 0.29
N GLU A 185 6.97 -4.15 -0.17
CA GLU A 185 6.02 -3.70 -1.17
C GLU A 185 4.83 -2.96 -0.54
N ARG A 186 4.32 -1.95 -1.27
CA ARG A 186 3.06 -1.28 -0.94
C ARG A 186 1.92 -2.30 -0.81
N GLY A 187 1.05 -2.09 0.17
CA GLY A 187 0.00 -3.05 0.56
C GLY A 187 0.49 -4.15 1.51
N SER A 188 1.72 -4.02 2.03
CA SER A 188 2.08 -4.57 3.35
C SER A 188 1.39 -3.74 4.44
N ALA A 189 1.17 -4.32 5.61
CA ALA A 189 0.50 -3.68 6.74
C ALA A 189 1.07 -4.18 8.07
N LEU A 190 1.18 -3.27 9.03
CA LEU A 190 1.45 -3.57 10.44
C LEU A 190 0.16 -3.39 11.24
N CYS A 191 -0.03 -4.19 12.28
CA CYS A 191 -1.15 -4.02 13.19
C CYS A 191 -0.88 -2.89 14.17
N GLN A 192 -1.84 -1.98 14.31
CA GLN A 192 -1.71 -0.78 15.15
C GLN A 192 -1.99 -1.03 16.64
N TRP A 193 -2.54 -2.20 17.00
CA TRP A 193 -2.94 -2.53 18.37
C TRP A 193 -2.22 -3.76 18.94
N ASN A 194 -1.45 -4.51 18.14
CA ASN A 194 -0.65 -5.65 18.60
C ASN A 194 0.60 -5.85 17.73
N VAL A 195 1.78 -5.72 18.34
CA VAL A 195 3.10 -5.84 17.67
C VAL A 195 3.33 -7.19 16.99
N ASN A 196 2.67 -8.25 17.47
CA ASN A 196 2.87 -9.58 16.93
C ASN A 196 2.13 -9.80 15.62
N TYR A 197 1.17 -8.94 15.25
CA TYR A 197 0.38 -9.12 14.05
C TYR A 197 0.85 -8.24 12.90
N TYR A 198 1.05 -8.84 11.74
CA TYR A 198 1.55 -8.17 10.54
C TYR A 198 1.23 -8.95 9.27
N PHE A 199 1.27 -8.27 8.14
CA PHE A 199 1.30 -8.86 6.81
C PHE A 199 2.32 -8.10 5.97
N LEU A 200 3.45 -8.74 5.63
CA LEU A 200 4.58 -8.11 4.97
C LEU A 200 4.92 -8.85 3.68
N LYS A 201 5.07 -8.07 2.60
CA LYS A 201 5.43 -8.55 1.28
C LYS A 201 6.84 -8.06 0.95
N PHE A 202 7.79 -8.97 0.95
CA PHE A 202 9.17 -8.70 0.58
C PHE A 202 9.38 -9.00 -0.90
N ARG A 203 10.00 -8.10 -1.64
CA ARG A 203 10.39 -8.32 -3.04
C ARG A 203 11.90 -8.36 -3.16
N ASN A 204 12.41 -9.41 -3.79
CA ASN A 204 13.81 -9.50 -4.17
C ASN A 204 14.09 -8.54 -5.34
N THR A 205 15.02 -7.61 -5.16
CA THR A 205 15.29 -6.55 -6.16
C THR A 205 15.91 -7.07 -7.46
N GLN A 206 16.56 -8.24 -7.45
CA GLN A 206 17.16 -8.83 -8.65
C GLN A 206 16.21 -9.76 -9.39
N THR A 207 15.50 -10.63 -8.67
CA THR A 207 14.64 -11.66 -9.28
C THR A 207 13.19 -11.24 -9.41
N ASN A 208 12.78 -10.13 -8.78
CA ASN A 208 11.39 -9.72 -8.59
C ASN A 208 10.51 -10.76 -7.87
N ALA A 209 11.12 -11.77 -7.24
CA ALA A 209 10.38 -12.75 -6.45
C ALA A 209 9.75 -12.09 -5.22
N ILE A 210 8.48 -12.39 -4.94
CA ILE A 210 7.75 -11.89 -3.78
C ILE A 210 7.65 -13.01 -2.74
N MET A 211 8.11 -12.74 -1.52
CA MET A 211 7.90 -13.58 -0.34
C MET A 211 6.95 -12.87 0.61
N MET A 212 5.93 -13.58 1.06
CA MET A 212 4.90 -13.05 1.95
C MET A 212 5.03 -13.69 3.33
N HIS A 213 5.01 -12.86 4.37
CA HIS A 213 5.04 -13.29 5.76
C HIS A 213 3.88 -12.65 6.49
N TRP A 214 3.21 -13.41 7.34
CA TRP A 214 2.18 -12.88 8.20
C TRP A 214 2.11 -13.63 9.50
N ASN A 215 1.72 -12.90 10.52
CA ASN A 215 1.16 -13.45 11.74
C ASN A 215 -0.16 -12.72 11.95
N LEU A 216 -1.27 -13.45 11.96
CA LEU A 216 -2.61 -12.90 11.99
C LEU A 216 -3.33 -13.39 13.24
N PRO A 217 -4.25 -12.60 13.81
CA PRO A 217 -5.25 -13.10 14.76
C PRO A 217 -5.95 -14.34 14.22
N ASP A 218 -6.29 -15.29 15.09
CA ASP A 218 -6.90 -16.57 14.68
C ASP A 218 -8.12 -16.40 13.77
N ALA A 219 -9.01 -15.46 14.11
CA ALA A 219 -10.18 -15.16 13.29
C ALA A 219 -9.79 -14.71 11.87
N MET A 220 -8.79 -13.83 11.74
CA MET A 220 -8.28 -13.41 10.43
C MET A 220 -7.58 -14.54 9.69
N ALA A 221 -6.78 -15.34 10.39
CA ALA A 221 -6.05 -16.47 9.82
C ALA A 221 -7.02 -17.51 9.24
N GLN A 222 -8.09 -17.83 9.98
CA GLN A 222 -9.15 -18.73 9.51
C GLN A 222 -9.83 -18.19 8.25
N GLN A 223 -10.20 -16.90 8.24
CA GLN A 223 -10.84 -16.29 7.07
C GLN A 223 -9.91 -16.24 5.85
N LEU A 224 -8.62 -16.02 6.04
CA LEU A 224 -7.65 -16.13 4.95
C LEU A 224 -7.54 -17.57 4.42
N ALA A 225 -7.59 -18.58 5.30
CA ALA A 225 -7.60 -19.99 4.90
C ALA A 225 -8.86 -20.34 4.09
N ASP A 226 -10.02 -19.88 4.54
CA ASP A 226 -11.31 -20.08 3.84
C ASP A 226 -11.29 -19.42 2.45
N LEU A 227 -10.78 -18.19 2.35
CA LEU A 227 -10.60 -17.48 1.09
C LEU A 227 -9.63 -18.23 0.16
N LYS A 228 -8.52 -18.79 0.67
CA LYS A 228 -7.58 -19.61 -0.11
C LYS A 228 -8.22 -20.91 -0.61
N ALA A 229 -9.00 -21.59 0.23
CA ALA A 229 -9.74 -22.78 -0.16
C ALA A 229 -10.74 -22.46 -1.28
N SER A 230 -11.46 -21.35 -1.15
CA SER A 230 -12.39 -20.88 -2.17
C SER A 230 -11.69 -20.45 -3.47
N PHE A 231 -10.53 -19.83 -3.37
CA PHE A 231 -9.70 -19.44 -4.51
C PHE A 231 -9.21 -20.64 -5.31
N ALA A 232 -8.98 -21.79 -4.66
CA ALA A 232 -8.48 -23.00 -5.31
C ALA A 232 -9.49 -23.69 -6.24
N THR A 233 -10.78 -23.34 -6.16
CA THR A 233 -11.84 -23.94 -7.00
C THR A 233 -11.71 -23.53 -8.47
N GLN A 234 -12.17 -24.39 -9.38
CA GLN A 234 -12.14 -24.11 -10.82
C GLN A 234 -12.98 -22.89 -11.20
N GLU A 235 -14.15 -22.74 -10.58
CA GLU A 235 -15.03 -21.59 -10.79
C GLU A 235 -14.32 -20.27 -10.44
N SER A 236 -13.65 -20.20 -9.29
CA SER A 236 -12.88 -19.02 -8.89
C SER A 236 -11.74 -18.73 -9.87
N LYS A 237 -11.01 -19.77 -10.32
CA LYS A 237 -9.94 -19.61 -11.32
C LYS A 237 -10.46 -19.06 -12.65
N GLN A 238 -11.61 -19.55 -13.11
CA GLN A 238 -12.22 -19.05 -14.35
C GLN A 238 -12.73 -17.61 -14.20
N ALA A 239 -13.38 -17.28 -13.07
CA ALA A 239 -13.83 -15.93 -12.79
C ALA A 239 -12.66 -14.93 -12.78
N ILE A 240 -11.53 -15.32 -12.18
CA ILE A 240 -10.30 -14.53 -12.18
C ILE A 240 -9.75 -14.34 -13.58
N ALA A 241 -9.68 -15.41 -14.39
CA ALA A 241 -9.17 -15.33 -15.75
C ALA A 241 -10.01 -14.37 -16.62
N ASN A 242 -11.34 -14.47 -16.52
CA ASN A 242 -12.26 -13.58 -17.21
C ASN A 242 -12.08 -12.12 -16.76
N HIS A 243 -11.93 -11.90 -15.45
CA HIS A 243 -11.73 -10.58 -14.89
C HIS A 243 -10.40 -9.95 -15.34
N GLN A 244 -9.31 -10.71 -15.30
CA GLN A 244 -7.99 -10.24 -15.74
C GLN A 244 -7.98 -9.83 -17.21
N GLN A 245 -8.67 -10.57 -18.08
CA GLN A 245 -8.82 -10.21 -19.49
C GLN A 245 -9.53 -8.86 -19.65
N GLN A 246 -10.62 -8.63 -18.90
CA GLN A 246 -11.34 -7.35 -18.91
C GLN A 246 -10.48 -6.20 -18.37
N GLY A 247 -9.75 -6.43 -17.28
CA GLY A 247 -8.84 -5.45 -16.69
C GLY A 247 -7.72 -5.01 -17.63
N MET A 248 -7.13 -5.94 -18.39
CA MET A 248 -6.12 -5.61 -19.39
C MET A 248 -6.67 -4.74 -20.52
N ILE A 249 -7.91 -4.98 -20.97
CA ILE A 249 -8.56 -4.14 -21.98
C ILE A 249 -8.73 -2.70 -21.45
N GLN A 250 -9.19 -2.54 -20.21
CA GLN A 250 -9.35 -1.22 -19.60
C GLN A 250 -8.01 -0.49 -19.42
N ALA A 251 -6.97 -1.19 -18.92
CA ALA A 251 -5.64 -0.61 -18.78
C ALA A 251 -5.05 -0.15 -20.12
N THR A 252 -5.25 -0.96 -21.17
CA THR A 252 -4.80 -0.63 -22.54
C THR A 252 -5.53 0.60 -23.09
N ASN A 253 -6.84 0.70 -22.89
CA ASN A 253 -7.62 1.87 -23.31
C ASN A 253 -7.19 3.14 -22.57
N ASN A 254 -6.94 3.06 -21.26
CA ASN A 254 -6.45 4.19 -20.47
C ASN A 254 -5.06 4.64 -20.95
N PHE A 255 -4.17 3.68 -21.25
CA PHE A 255 -2.86 4.00 -21.82
C PHE A 255 -2.98 4.67 -23.18
N ALA A 256 -3.82 4.15 -24.09
CA ALA A 256 -4.05 4.76 -25.40
C ALA A 256 -4.55 6.21 -25.26
N LEU A 257 -5.53 6.45 -24.39
CA LEU A 257 -6.04 7.80 -24.10
C LEU A 257 -4.94 8.73 -23.57
N ALA A 258 -4.12 8.26 -22.63
CA ALA A 258 -3.01 9.04 -22.07
C ALA A 258 -1.96 9.39 -23.13
N VAL A 259 -1.60 8.45 -24.02
CA VAL A 259 -0.66 8.68 -25.13
C VAL A 259 -1.26 9.66 -26.14
N HIS A 260 -2.52 9.50 -26.52
CA HIS A 260 -3.20 10.43 -27.43
C HIS A 260 -3.29 11.84 -26.84
N ALA A 261 -3.62 12.00 -25.55
CA ALA A 261 -3.65 13.28 -24.87
C ALA A 261 -2.26 13.94 -24.82
N ASN A 262 -1.21 13.15 -24.57
CA ASN A 262 0.16 13.65 -24.52
C ASN A 262 0.69 14.07 -25.91
N ASN A 263 0.34 13.31 -26.96
CA ASN A 263 0.63 13.66 -28.35
C ASN A 263 -0.13 14.90 -28.81
N ALA A 264 -1.40 15.06 -28.41
CA ALA A 264 -2.19 16.26 -28.69
C ALA A 264 -1.60 17.50 -27.98
N MET A 265 -1.19 17.37 -26.71
CA MET A 265 -0.48 18.46 -26.02
C MET A 265 0.85 18.80 -26.69
N ARG A 266 1.64 17.81 -27.12
CA ARG A 266 2.87 18.08 -27.89
C ARG A 266 2.60 18.80 -29.22
N ALA A 267 1.54 18.46 -29.94
CA ALA A 267 1.18 19.14 -31.19
C ALA A 267 0.71 20.60 -30.96
N VAL A 268 0.08 20.88 -29.81
CA VAL A 268 -0.39 22.22 -29.44
C VAL A 268 0.75 23.11 -28.91
N PHE A 269 1.67 22.55 -28.11
CA PHE A 269 2.75 23.32 -27.48
C PHE A 269 4.07 23.33 -28.27
N PHE A 270 4.26 22.40 -29.20
CA PHE A 270 5.39 22.36 -30.14
C PHE A 270 4.88 22.11 -31.56
N PRO A 271 4.13 23.05 -32.17
CA PRO A 271 3.77 22.93 -33.57
C PRO A 271 5.06 22.84 -34.38
N SER A 272 5.17 21.81 -35.23
CA SER A 272 6.30 21.60 -36.12
C SER A 272 6.48 22.83 -37.02
N GLN A 273 7.40 23.73 -36.66
CA GLN A 273 7.90 24.74 -37.58
C GLN A 273 8.80 24.05 -38.59
N TYR A 274 8.23 23.58 -39.69
CA TYR A 274 8.98 23.38 -40.93
C TYR A 274 8.07 23.69 -42.12
N GLY A 275 8.15 24.95 -42.57
CA GLY A 275 7.86 25.33 -43.94
C GLY A 275 9.13 25.93 -44.51
N TYR A 276 9.87 25.14 -45.29
CA TYR A 276 10.89 25.65 -46.19
C TYR A 276 10.17 26.34 -47.36
N TYR A 277 10.46 27.63 -47.56
CA TYR A 277 10.43 28.32 -48.85
C TYR A 277 11.63 29.25 -48.92
#